data_AF-A0A371YA83-F1
#
_entry.id   AF-A0A371YA83-F1
#
_cell.length_a   1.000
_cell.length_b   1.000
_cell.length_c   1.000
_cell.angle_alpha   90.00
_cell.angle_beta   90.00
_cell.angle_gamma   90.00
#
_symmetry.space_group_name_H-M   'P 1'
#
loop_
_entity.id
_entity.type
_entity.pdbx_description
1 polymer ?
#
loop_
_entity_poly.entity_id
_entity_poly.type
_entity_poly.pdbx_seq_one_letter_code
_entity_poly.pdbx_strand_id
1 'polypeptide(L)'
;MDNEVRHTDAAHGTDAVHAFDVTVEIPQGSRNKYEMDHSVGRIRLDRMLFTSTQYPADYGYIVDTFGRDGDPLDALVLVGDPTFPGCTVECRAIGMFVMRDEKGMDEKVLCVPAHDPRHASLRDIEDIPEFDRLEITHFFEVYKDLEPGKSVEGSHWEGRDLTYAEIAAARRRAAARRD
;
A
#
# COMPACT_ATOMS: atom_id res chain seq x y z
N MET A 1 -3.99 -57.56 -3.52
CA MET A 1 -4.74 -56.83 -2.49
C MET A 1 -4.16 -55.44 -2.47
N ASP A 2 -4.67 -54.65 -3.40
CA ASP A 2 -4.25 -53.29 -3.67
C ASP A 2 -4.80 -52.39 -2.57
N ASN A 3 -3.95 -51.50 -2.04
CA ASN A 3 -4.45 -50.32 -1.34
C ASN A 3 -3.64 -49.11 -1.81
N GLU A 4 -4.09 -48.61 -2.96
CA GLU A 4 -3.69 -47.36 -3.57
C GLU A 4 -4.31 -46.22 -2.75
N VAL A 5 -3.52 -45.58 -1.88
CA VAL A 5 -3.92 -44.32 -1.25
C VAL A 5 -3.77 -43.25 -2.32
N ARG A 6 -4.90 -42.95 -2.98
CA ARG A 6 -5.03 -41.85 -3.93
C ARG A 6 -4.72 -40.53 -3.22
N HIS A 7 -3.53 -40.00 -3.47
CA HIS A 7 -3.25 -38.58 -3.33
C HIS A 7 -4.19 -37.84 -4.28
N THR A 8 -5.20 -37.16 -3.74
CA THR A 8 -5.90 -36.12 -4.49
C THR A 8 -5.03 -34.87 -4.44
N ASP A 9 -4.10 -34.76 -5.39
CA ASP A 9 -3.48 -33.49 -5.76
C ASP A 9 -4.57 -32.60 -6.37
N ALA A 10 -5.30 -31.92 -5.50
CA ALA A 10 -6.18 -30.84 -5.89
C ALA A 10 -5.32 -29.61 -6.22
N ALA A 11 -5.13 -29.38 -7.51
CA ALA A 11 -4.93 -28.08 -8.15
C ALA A 11 -4.21 -26.99 -7.33
N HIS A 12 -2.89 -27.13 -7.15
CA HIS A 12 -2.05 -25.97 -6.93
C HIS A 12 -1.80 -25.33 -8.30
N GLY A 13 -2.74 -24.50 -8.74
CA GLY A 13 -2.44 -23.52 -9.78
C GLY A 13 -1.22 -22.72 -9.30
N THR A 14 -0.21 -22.61 -10.15
CA THR A 14 0.94 -21.72 -9.91
C THR A 14 0.40 -20.28 -9.90
N ASP A 15 -0.06 -19.81 -8.74
CA ASP A 15 -0.46 -18.43 -8.53
C ASP A 15 0.82 -17.59 -8.63
N ALA A 16 1.12 -17.11 -9.84
CA ALA A 16 2.28 -16.28 -10.08
C ALA A 16 2.14 -15.05 -9.18
N VAL A 17 3.12 -14.83 -8.31
CA VAL A 17 3.13 -13.65 -7.45
C VAL A 17 3.17 -12.42 -8.36
N HIS A 18 2.08 -11.65 -8.38
CA HIS A 18 2.00 -10.39 -9.10
C HIS A 18 2.74 -9.31 -8.32
N ALA A 19 4.07 -9.35 -8.36
CA ALA A 19 4.92 -8.43 -7.63
C ALA A 19 4.95 -7.03 -8.27
N PHE A 20 5.27 -6.03 -7.44
CA PHE A 20 5.47 -4.64 -7.85
C PHE A 20 6.42 -3.93 -6.88
N ASP A 21 7.14 -2.94 -7.40
CA ASP A 21 8.06 -2.14 -6.57
C ASP A 21 7.33 -0.99 -5.89
N VAL A 22 7.57 -0.85 -4.58
CA VAL A 22 7.20 0.32 -3.78
C VAL A 22 8.47 1.07 -3.42
N THR A 23 8.52 2.36 -3.74
CA THR A 23 9.58 3.26 -3.22
C THR A 23 9.07 3.90 -1.94
N VAL A 24 9.71 3.59 -0.82
CA VAL A 24 9.36 4.12 0.50
C VAL A 24 9.77 5.58 0.60
N GLU A 25 8.86 6.42 1.05
CA GLU A 25 9.10 7.84 1.34
C GLU A 25 9.17 8.07 2.85
N ILE A 26 8.30 7.42 3.61
CA ILE A 26 8.10 7.66 5.03
C ILE A 26 8.23 6.35 5.79
N PRO A 27 9.28 6.17 6.60
CA PRO A 27 9.43 4.97 7.41
C PRO A 27 8.35 4.91 8.50
N GLN A 28 7.96 3.69 8.88
CA GLN A 28 7.11 3.41 10.02
C GLN A 28 7.59 4.16 11.27
N GLY A 29 6.64 4.72 12.03
CA GLY A 29 6.92 5.49 13.24
C GLY A 29 7.34 6.94 12.97
N SER A 30 7.51 7.37 11.72
CA SER A 30 7.86 8.75 11.40
C SER A 30 6.66 9.69 11.59
N ARG A 31 6.93 10.89 12.12
CA ARG A 31 6.04 12.06 12.06
C ARG A 31 6.40 13.02 10.93
N ASN A 32 7.56 12.84 10.32
CA ASN A 32 7.98 13.61 9.16
C ASN A 32 7.33 12.99 7.94
N LYS A 33 6.51 13.79 7.25
CA LYS A 33 6.00 13.48 5.92
C LYS A 33 7.05 13.91 4.91
N TYR A 34 7.78 12.92 4.42
CA TYR A 34 8.63 13.08 3.25
C TYR A 34 7.83 12.81 1.98
N GLU A 35 8.33 13.28 0.85
CA GLU A 35 7.81 12.99 -0.48
C GLU A 35 8.94 13.00 -1.50
N MET A 36 8.77 12.24 -2.58
CA MET A 36 9.63 12.26 -3.75
C MET A 36 9.32 13.49 -4.60
N ASP A 37 10.29 14.39 -4.73
CA ASP A 37 10.25 15.42 -5.76
C ASP A 37 10.64 14.79 -7.09
N HIS A 38 9.64 14.32 -7.84
CA HIS A 38 9.82 13.65 -9.13
C HIS A 38 10.51 14.54 -10.19
N SER A 39 10.52 15.86 -10.03
CA SER A 39 11.19 16.77 -10.97
C SER A 39 12.71 16.72 -10.87
N VAL A 40 13.24 16.42 -9.68
CA VAL A 40 14.69 16.35 -9.40
C VAL A 40 15.16 14.99 -8.90
N GLY A 41 14.24 14.05 -8.65
CA GLY A 41 14.52 12.70 -8.18
C GLY A 41 15.12 12.68 -6.77
N ARG A 42 14.60 13.49 -5.84
CA ARG A 42 15.11 13.57 -4.46
C ARG A 42 13.98 13.51 -3.46
N ILE A 43 14.22 12.83 -2.33
CA ILE A 43 13.36 12.89 -1.16
C ILE A 43 13.44 14.29 -0.54
N ARG A 44 12.28 14.89 -0.26
CA ARG A 44 12.15 16.18 0.43
C ARG A 44 11.28 16.00 1.66
N LEU A 45 11.59 16.76 2.71
CA LEU A 45 10.67 16.94 3.82
C LEU A 45 9.59 17.93 3.37
N ASP A 46 8.36 17.46 3.20
CA ASP A 46 7.19 18.30 2.93
C ASP A 46 6.80 19.03 4.23
N ARG A 47 6.49 18.25 5.27
CA ARG A 47 6.13 18.77 6.59
C ARG A 47 6.31 17.74 7.70
N MET A 48 6.22 18.20 8.94
CA MET A 48 5.89 17.34 10.06
C MET A 48 4.36 17.26 10.20
N LEU A 49 3.81 16.09 10.52
CA LEU A 49 2.38 15.93 10.77
C LEU A 49 1.90 16.88 11.87
N PHE A 50 0.73 17.49 11.68
CA PHE A 50 0.20 18.51 12.58
C PHE A 50 -0.39 17.90 13.85
N THR A 51 -0.80 16.63 13.79
CA THR A 51 -1.22 15.82 14.93
C THR A 51 -0.02 15.07 15.56
N SER A 52 -0.26 14.41 16.69
CA SER A 52 0.72 13.54 17.34
C SER A 52 0.78 12.13 16.75
N THR A 53 0.15 11.88 15.61
CA THR A 53 0.16 10.57 14.94
C THR A 53 1.51 10.28 14.29
N GLN A 54 1.78 9.00 14.05
CA GLN A 54 2.93 8.48 13.32
C GLN A 54 2.43 7.50 12.26
N TYR A 55 3.17 7.38 11.14
CA TYR A 55 2.82 6.41 10.11
C TYR A 55 2.89 4.99 10.69
N PRO A 56 1.82 4.17 10.58
CA PRO A 56 1.75 2.85 11.22
C PRO A 56 2.57 1.78 10.50
N ALA A 57 2.95 2.04 9.24
CA ALA A 57 3.79 1.17 8.42
C ALA A 57 4.68 2.04 7.51
N ASP A 58 5.64 1.43 6.84
CA ASP A 58 6.39 2.13 5.79
C ASP A 58 5.41 2.58 4.71
N TYR A 59 5.56 3.82 4.26
CA TYR A 59 4.66 4.45 3.32
C TYR A 59 5.44 5.01 2.13
N GLY A 60 4.90 4.89 0.94
CA GLY A 60 5.44 5.50 -0.26
C GLY A 60 4.52 5.24 -1.44
N TYR A 61 5.10 4.98 -2.62
CA TYR A 61 4.32 4.82 -3.84
C TYR A 61 4.76 3.65 -4.70
N ILE A 62 3.81 3.14 -5.50
CA ILE A 62 4.05 2.08 -6.48
C ILE A 62 4.67 2.66 -7.75
N VAL A 63 5.83 2.14 -8.15
CA VAL A 63 6.55 2.57 -9.34
C VAL A 63 5.73 2.29 -10.61
N ASP A 64 5.82 3.19 -11.60
CA ASP A 64 5.13 3.10 -12.89
C ASP A 64 3.59 3.07 -12.79
N THR A 65 3.03 3.73 -11.79
CA THR A 65 1.59 3.93 -11.65
C THR A 65 1.21 5.41 -11.77
N PHE A 66 -0.05 5.67 -12.12
CA PHE A 66 -0.63 7.01 -12.12
C PHE A 66 -2.05 6.92 -11.55
N GLY A 67 -2.22 7.46 -10.35
CA GLY A 67 -3.47 7.59 -9.60
C GLY A 67 -4.48 8.50 -10.29
N ARG A 68 -5.66 8.63 -9.67
CA ARG A 68 -6.75 9.48 -10.18
C ARG A 68 -6.62 10.93 -9.71
N ASP A 69 -5.89 11.14 -8.63
CA ASP A 69 -5.51 12.41 -8.00
C ASP A 69 -4.35 13.11 -8.71
N GLY A 70 -3.60 12.39 -9.55
CA GLY A 70 -2.52 12.91 -10.35
C GLY A 70 -1.12 12.49 -9.90
N ASP A 71 -1.02 11.75 -8.80
CA ASP A 71 0.22 11.23 -8.24
C ASP A 71 0.31 9.70 -8.47
N PRO A 72 1.47 9.04 -8.32
CA PRO A 72 1.53 7.58 -8.31
C PRO A 72 0.64 6.98 -7.21
N LEU A 73 0.21 5.72 -7.35
CA LEU A 73 -0.59 5.07 -6.30
C LEU A 73 0.22 4.95 -5.00
N ASP A 74 -0.38 5.41 -3.91
CA ASP A 74 0.15 5.27 -2.57
C ASP A 74 0.15 3.81 -2.10
N ALA A 75 1.14 3.44 -1.28
CA ALA A 75 1.25 2.13 -0.68
C ALA A 75 1.77 2.17 0.76
N LEU A 76 1.17 1.35 1.62
CA LEU A 76 1.70 0.93 2.91
C LEU A 76 2.36 -0.44 2.78
N VAL A 77 3.59 -0.57 3.27
CA VAL A 77 4.34 -1.82 3.31
C VAL A 77 4.45 -2.28 4.76
N LEU A 78 3.80 -3.41 5.10
CA LEU A 78 3.98 -4.03 6.40
C LEU A 78 5.34 -4.73 6.43
N VAL A 79 6.28 -4.12 7.15
CA VAL A 79 7.63 -4.64 7.41
C VAL A 79 7.82 -4.84 8.92
N GLY A 80 8.77 -5.70 9.30
CA GLY A 80 9.04 -5.96 10.72
C GLY A 80 9.74 -4.80 11.43
N ASP A 81 10.64 -4.11 10.73
CA ASP A 81 11.38 -2.94 11.20
C ASP A 81 11.32 -1.85 10.11
N PRO A 82 11.28 -0.56 10.47
CA PRO A 82 11.21 0.54 9.50
C PRO A 82 12.41 0.50 8.56
N THR A 83 12.18 0.80 7.28
CA THR A 83 13.28 0.95 6.31
C THR A 83 13.84 2.38 6.36
N PHE A 84 14.02 3.02 5.20
CA PHE A 84 14.54 4.38 5.07
C PHE A 84 13.97 5.05 3.80
N PRO A 85 13.85 6.39 3.76
CA PRO A 85 13.36 7.09 2.58
C PRO A 85 14.23 6.82 1.33
N GLY A 86 13.60 6.46 0.23
CA GLY A 86 14.24 6.04 -1.02
C GLY A 86 14.55 4.53 -1.09
N CYS A 87 14.26 3.75 -0.06
CA CYS A 87 14.33 2.28 -0.13
C CYS A 87 13.26 1.74 -1.08
N THR A 88 13.64 0.85 -2.00
CA THR A 88 12.68 0.14 -2.85
C THR A 88 12.44 -1.26 -2.31
N VAL A 89 11.17 -1.65 -2.19
CA VAL A 89 10.75 -2.98 -1.74
C VAL A 89 9.90 -3.63 -2.81
N GLU A 90 10.27 -4.85 -3.21
CA GLU A 90 9.43 -5.68 -4.07
C GLU A 90 8.30 -6.29 -3.23
N CYS A 91 7.07 -5.91 -3.56
CA CYS A 91 5.88 -6.15 -2.75
C CYS A 91 4.84 -6.97 -3.51
N ARG A 92 3.90 -7.55 -2.75
CA ARG A 92 2.64 -8.08 -3.25
C ARG A 92 1.48 -7.49 -2.45
N ALA A 93 0.37 -7.19 -3.12
CA ALA A 93 -0.80 -6.59 -2.49
C ALA A 93 -1.54 -7.59 -1.60
N ILE A 94 -2.13 -7.04 -0.52
CA ILE A 94 -3.06 -7.70 0.39
C ILE A 94 -4.47 -7.14 0.20
N GLY A 95 -4.58 -5.82 0.10
CA GLY A 95 -5.85 -5.10 -0.05
C GLY A 95 -5.55 -3.62 -0.27
N MET A 96 -6.58 -2.77 -0.22
CA MET A 96 -6.39 -1.32 -0.26
C MET A 96 -7.36 -0.63 0.69
N PHE A 97 -6.86 0.43 1.32
CA PHE A 97 -7.68 1.37 2.06
C PHE A 97 -8.17 2.45 1.11
N VAL A 98 -9.48 2.64 1.04
CA VAL A 98 -10.12 3.59 0.13
C VAL A 98 -10.74 4.68 0.96
N MET A 99 -10.39 5.93 0.67
CA MET A 99 -10.95 7.12 1.30
C MET A 99 -11.15 8.23 0.28
N ARG A 100 -11.81 9.30 0.71
CA ARG A 100 -11.91 10.54 -0.04
C ARG A 100 -11.32 11.69 0.77
N ASP A 101 -10.41 12.45 0.16
CA ASP A 101 -9.88 13.68 0.72
C ASP A 101 -10.36 14.92 -0.04
N GLU A 102 -9.80 16.09 0.25
CA GLU A 102 -10.19 17.34 -0.40
C GLU A 102 -9.90 17.40 -1.91
N LYS A 103 -9.03 16.52 -2.43
CA LYS A 103 -8.68 16.42 -3.86
C LYS A 103 -9.48 15.34 -4.60
N GLY A 104 -10.11 14.40 -3.90
CA GLY A 104 -10.93 13.36 -4.52
C GLY A 104 -10.72 12.00 -3.89
N MET A 105 -10.84 10.95 -4.70
CA MET A 105 -10.55 9.57 -4.26
C MET A 105 -9.05 9.45 -3.95
N ASP A 106 -8.75 8.82 -2.82
CA ASP A 106 -7.41 8.58 -2.31
C ASP A 106 -7.32 7.10 -1.90
N GLU A 107 -6.80 6.27 -2.81
CA GLU A 107 -6.63 4.84 -2.61
C GLU A 107 -5.21 4.52 -2.15
N LYS A 108 -5.08 3.72 -1.09
CA LYS A 108 -3.78 3.34 -0.50
C LYS A 108 -3.63 1.83 -0.46
N VAL A 109 -2.72 1.29 -1.25
CA VAL A 109 -2.48 -0.15 -1.33
C VAL A 109 -1.81 -0.63 -0.04
N LEU A 110 -2.37 -1.65 0.60
CA LEU A 110 -1.70 -2.37 1.67
C LEU A 110 -0.97 -3.58 1.09
N CYS A 111 0.34 -3.69 1.35
CA CYS A 111 1.18 -4.72 0.78
C CYS A 111 2.22 -5.24 1.77
N VAL A 112 2.86 -6.34 1.40
CA VAL A 112 3.93 -6.99 2.15
C VAL A 112 5.08 -7.34 1.21
N PRO A 113 6.31 -7.51 1.72
CA PRO A 113 7.42 -8.03 0.92
C PRO A 113 7.04 -9.34 0.20
N ALA A 114 7.25 -9.38 -1.11
CA ALA A 114 6.70 -10.43 -1.98
C ALA A 114 7.19 -11.84 -1.63
N HIS A 115 8.43 -11.93 -1.14
CA HIS A 115 9.16 -13.19 -0.97
C HIS A 115 9.51 -13.52 0.48
N ASP A 116 9.04 -12.73 1.45
CA ASP A 116 9.32 -12.98 2.85
C ASP A 116 8.36 -14.04 3.41
N PRO A 117 8.87 -15.21 3.86
CA PRO A 117 8.03 -16.29 4.36
C PRO A 117 7.27 -15.92 5.63
N ARG A 118 7.69 -14.90 6.38
CA ARG A 118 6.98 -14.40 7.57
C ARG A 118 5.59 -13.86 7.23
N HIS A 119 5.39 -13.39 6.00
CA HIS A 119 4.12 -12.84 5.53
C HIS A 119 3.31 -13.84 4.69
N ALA A 120 3.75 -15.09 4.51
CA ALA A 120 3.14 -16.05 3.58
C ALA A 120 1.63 -16.35 3.84
N SER A 121 1.19 -16.20 5.08
CA SER A 121 -0.22 -16.36 5.48
C SER A 121 -1.09 -15.15 5.16
N LEU A 122 -0.51 -13.96 4.99
CA LEU A 122 -1.25 -12.74 4.68
C LEU A 122 -1.53 -12.73 3.18
N ARG A 123 -2.76 -13.02 2.74
CA ARG A 123 -3.11 -13.16 1.32
C ARG A 123 -4.25 -12.25 0.89
N ASP A 124 -5.14 -11.90 1.81
CA ASP A 124 -6.20 -10.91 1.62
C ASP A 124 -6.34 -10.01 2.84
N ILE A 125 -7.15 -8.96 2.75
CA ILE A 125 -7.31 -7.98 3.82
C ILE A 125 -7.86 -8.59 5.11
N GLU A 126 -8.66 -9.64 5.02
CA GLU A 126 -9.18 -10.35 6.19
C GLU A 126 -8.11 -11.14 6.95
N ASP A 127 -6.94 -11.40 6.34
CA ASP A 127 -5.82 -12.06 7.02
C ASP A 127 -5.04 -11.08 7.91
N ILE A 128 -5.24 -9.77 7.76
CA ILE A 128 -4.63 -8.76 8.62
C ILE A 128 -5.39 -8.71 9.95
N PRO A 129 -4.69 -8.79 11.10
CA PRO A 129 -5.32 -8.66 12.41
C PRO A 129 -6.22 -7.43 12.48
N GLU A 130 -7.39 -7.60 13.10
CA GLU A 130 -8.41 -6.54 13.17
C GLU A 130 -7.87 -5.25 13.79
N PHE A 131 -7.09 -5.35 14.87
CA PHE A 131 -6.51 -4.18 15.52
C PHE A 131 -5.52 -3.43 14.62
N ASP A 132 -4.73 -4.13 13.80
CA ASP A 132 -3.80 -3.51 12.85
C ASP A 132 -4.58 -2.76 11.76
N ARG A 133 -5.69 -3.34 11.26
CA ARG A 133 -6.58 -2.66 10.31
C ARG A 133 -7.24 -1.43 10.94
N LEU A 134 -7.67 -1.52 12.20
CA LEU A 134 -8.26 -0.39 12.93
C LEU A 134 -7.24 0.72 13.18
N GLU A 135 -5.98 0.40 13.50
CA GLU A 135 -4.92 1.39 13.68
C GLU A 135 -4.62 2.14 12.38
N ILE A 136 -4.49 1.43 11.26
CA ILE A 136 -4.28 2.05 9.94
C ILE A 136 -5.49 2.91 9.55
N THR A 137 -6.71 2.41 9.76
CA THR A 137 -7.96 3.15 9.49
C THR A 137 -7.98 4.45 10.28
N HIS A 138 -7.76 4.37 11.59
CA HIS A 138 -7.78 5.53 12.47
C HIS A 138 -6.70 6.54 12.10
N PHE A 139 -5.49 6.09 11.76
CA PHE A 139 -4.41 6.98 11.31
C PHE A 139 -4.86 7.86 10.14
N PHE A 140 -5.38 7.26 9.06
CA PHE A 140 -5.76 8.03 7.87
C PHE A 140 -6.99 8.91 8.10
N GLU A 141 -7.90 8.52 8.98
CA GLU A 141 -9.05 9.35 9.34
C GLU A 141 -8.67 10.61 10.10
N VAL A 142 -7.59 10.60 10.90
CA VAL A 142 -7.30 11.71 11.83
C VAL A 142 -5.98 12.45 11.58
N TYR A 143 -5.02 11.92 10.81
CA TYR A 143 -3.69 12.52 10.71
C TYR A 143 -3.67 13.95 10.15
N LYS A 144 -4.70 14.31 9.37
CA LYS A 144 -4.89 15.64 8.77
C LYS A 144 -5.81 16.57 9.60
N ASP A 145 -6.35 16.15 10.74
CA ASP A 145 -7.38 16.90 11.48
C ASP A 145 -6.98 18.33 11.88
N LEU A 146 -5.69 18.53 12.14
CA LEU A 146 -5.15 19.84 12.53
C LEU A 146 -4.59 20.63 11.34
N GLU A 147 -4.66 20.10 10.12
CA GLU A 147 -4.22 20.78 8.91
C GLU A 147 -5.33 21.70 8.36
N PRO A 148 -5.07 23.00 8.17
CA PRO A 148 -6.09 23.94 7.69
C PRO A 148 -6.67 23.55 6.33
N GLY A 149 -7.99 23.36 6.27
CA GLY A 149 -8.72 23.09 5.03
C GLY A 149 -8.63 21.66 4.52
N LYS A 150 -8.17 20.70 5.35
CA LYS A 150 -8.12 19.27 5.03
C LYS A 150 -9.29 18.53 5.66
N SER A 151 -9.73 17.45 5.01
CA SER A 151 -10.81 16.57 5.48
C SER A 151 -10.64 15.18 4.90
N VAL A 152 -11.15 14.17 5.62
CA VAL A 152 -11.16 12.77 5.21
C VAL A 152 -12.55 12.19 5.47
N GLU A 153 -13.13 11.51 4.48
CA GLU A 153 -14.47 10.93 4.57
C GLU A 153 -14.58 9.61 3.80
N GLY A 154 -15.54 8.76 4.18
CA GLY A 154 -15.94 7.58 3.38
C GLY A 154 -14.92 6.43 3.35
N SER A 155 -14.14 6.27 4.40
CA SER A 155 -13.14 5.21 4.56
C SER A 155 -13.74 3.81 4.53
N HIS A 156 -13.11 2.89 3.79
CA HIS A 156 -13.38 1.45 3.83
C HIS A 156 -12.18 0.65 3.32
N TRP A 157 -12.24 -0.67 3.49
CA TRP A 157 -11.24 -1.60 2.96
C TRP A 157 -11.79 -2.35 1.76
N GLU A 158 -10.94 -2.56 0.77
CA GLU A 158 -11.18 -3.42 -0.39
C GLU A 158 -10.16 -4.56 -0.44
N GLY A 159 -10.60 -5.73 -0.90
CA GLY A 159 -9.79 -6.95 -0.94
C GLY A 159 -8.73 -6.96 -2.04
N ARG A 160 -7.95 -8.05 -2.06
CA ARG A 160 -6.80 -8.24 -2.97
C ARG A 160 -7.15 -8.06 -4.45
N ASP A 161 -8.25 -8.65 -4.90
CA ASP A 161 -8.59 -8.67 -6.33
C ASP A 161 -8.89 -7.27 -6.89
N LEU A 162 -9.67 -6.47 -6.16
CA LEU A 162 -9.96 -5.09 -6.53
C LEU A 162 -8.71 -4.20 -6.46
N THR A 163 -7.83 -4.51 -5.51
CA THR A 163 -6.53 -3.83 -5.39
C THR A 163 -5.66 -4.06 -6.63
N TYR A 164 -5.49 -5.30 -7.08
CA TYR A 164 -4.74 -5.59 -8.31
C TYR A 164 -5.40 -4.99 -9.56
N ALA A 165 -6.73 -4.94 -9.60
CA ALA A 165 -7.45 -4.28 -10.69
C ALA A 165 -7.12 -2.78 -10.75
N GLU A 166 -7.06 -2.09 -9.60
CA GLU A 166 -6.70 -0.67 -9.54
C GLU A 166 -5.22 -0.44 -9.88
N ILE A 167 -4.29 -1.27 -9.39
CA ILE A 167 -2.87 -1.20 -9.79
C ILE A 167 -2.73 -1.33 -11.32
N ALA A 168 -3.43 -2.29 -11.93
CA ALA A 168 -3.43 -2.46 -13.38
C ALA A 168 -4.05 -1.26 -14.11
N ALA A 169 -5.11 -0.65 -13.56
CA ALA A 169 -5.70 0.57 -14.09
C ALA A 169 -4.73 1.75 -14.01
N ALA A 170 -4.03 1.92 -12.90
CA ALA A 170 -3.03 2.97 -12.70
C ALA A 170 -1.84 2.84 -13.65
N ARG A 171 -1.36 1.61 -13.89
CA ARG A 171 -0.33 1.35 -14.91
C ARG A 171 -0.78 1.73 -16.32
N ARG A 172 -2.02 1.42 -16.69
CA ARG A 172 -2.59 1.85 -17.99
C ARG A 172 -2.64 3.37 -18.10
N ARG A 173 -3.05 4.08 -17.03
CA ARG A 173 -3.07 5.54 -16.99
C ARG A 173 -1.65 6.13 -17.11
N ALA A 174 -0.66 5.53 -16.45
CA ALA A 174 0.74 5.95 -16.54
C ALA A 174 1.29 5.78 -17.96
N ALA A 175 1.01 4.64 -18.62
CA ALA A 175 1.45 4.38 -19.98
C ALA A 175 0.88 5.40 -20.98
N ALA A 176 -0.41 5.72 -20.88
CA ALA A 176 -1.08 6.67 -21.78
C ALA A 176 -0.58 8.13 -21.66
N ARG A 177 0.21 8.46 -20.63
CA ARG A 177 0.85 9.78 -20.47
C ARG A 177 2.27 9.84 -21.05
N ARG A 178 2.87 8.70 -21.35
CA ARG A 178 4.20 8.60 -21.97
C ARG A 178 4.14 8.70 -23.50
N ASP A 179 2.94 8.54 -24.08
CA ASP A 179 2.61 8.76 -25.49
C ASP A 179 2.24 10.23 -25.77
#